data_AF-A0YB90-F1
#
_entry.id   AF-A0YB90-F1
#
_cell.length_a   1.000
_cell.length_b   1.000
_cell.length_c   1.000
_cell.angle_alpha   90.00
_cell.angle_beta   90.00
_cell.angle_gamma   90.00
#
_symmetry.space_group_name_H-M   'P 1'
#
loop_
_entity.id
_entity.type
_entity.pdbx_description
1 polymer ?
#
loop_
_entity_poly.entity_id
_entity_poly.type
_entity_poly.pdbx_seq_one_letter_code
_entity_poly.pdbx_strand_id
1 'polypeptide(L)' 'MGILAERIKAVFITDEGVFGYNATPDVLNEIELDDCLYSRIEIIADSIDDLLECQLRAGIEPQH' A
#
# COMPACT_ATOMS: atom_id res chain seq x y z
N MET A 1 -7.02 13.02 2.25
CA MET A 1 -7.50 12.13 3.35
C MET A 1 -6.43 11.09 3.54
N GLY A 2 -5.78 11.07 4.71
CA GLY A 2 -4.70 10.13 5.02
C GLY A 2 -5.23 8.90 5.75
N ILE A 3 -4.53 7.77 5.64
CA ILE A 3 -4.84 6.56 6.39
C ILE A 3 -4.08 6.65 7.72
N LEU A 4 -4.80 6.57 8.85
CA LEU A 4 -4.19 6.41 10.17
C LEU A 4 -3.91 4.93 10.40
N ALA A 5 -2.77 4.45 9.88
CA ALA A 5 -2.32 3.08 10.06
C ALA A 5 -1.10 3.02 11.00
N GLU A 6 -1.04 1.96 11.80
CA GLU A 6 0.15 1.63 12.60
C GLU A 6 1.29 1.14 11.69
N ARG A 7 0.93 0.38 10.65
CA ARG A 7 1.88 -0.08 9.65
C ARG A 7 1.19 -0.40 8.33
N ILE A 8 1.84 -0.08 7.23
CA ILE A 8 1.45 -0.47 5.88
C ILE A 8 2.60 -1.27 5.29
N LYS A 9 2.29 -2.44 4.76
CA LYS A 9 3.22 -3.24 3.94
C LYS A 9 2.65 -3.32 2.54
N ALA A 10 3.46 -3.04 1.53
CA ALA A 10 3.02 -3.18 0.16
C ALA A 10 4.11 -3.80 -0.70
N VAL A 11 3.70 -4.50 -1.74
CA VAL A 11 4.54 -4.92 -2.85
C VAL A 11 3.86 -4.41 -4.12
N PHE A 12 4.59 -3.64 -4.90
CA PHE A 12 4.12 -3.13 -6.18
C PHE A 12 5.02 -3.63 -7.30
N ILE A 13 4.38 -4.27 -8.29
CA ILE A 13 4.99 -4.58 -9.57
C ILE A 13 4.79 -3.36 -10.45
N THR A 14 5.90 -2.79 -10.94
CA THR A 14 5.93 -1.60 -11.81
C THR A 14 6.68 -1.95 -13.09
N ASP A 15 6.64 -1.07 -14.10
CA ASP A 15 7.45 -1.23 -15.32
C ASP A 15 8.97 -1.19 -15.05
N GLU A 16 9.40 -0.62 -13.92
CA GLU A 16 10.81 -0.51 -13.55
C GLU A 16 11.32 -1.70 -12.71
N GLY A 17 10.41 -2.51 -12.15
CA GLY A 17 10.75 -3.62 -11.26
C GLY A 17 9.71 -3.85 -10.17
N VAL A 18 10.07 -4.69 -9.19
CA VAL A 18 9.21 -5.01 -8.04
C VAL A 18 9.75 -4.32 -6.79
N PHE A 19 8.89 -3.55 -6.13
CA PHE A 19 9.27 -2.77 -4.95
C PHE A 19 8.42 -3.13 -3.75
N GLY A 20 9.08 -3.41 -2.63
CA GLY A 20 8.49 -3.61 -1.33
C GLY A 20 8.54 -2.34 -0.48
N TYR A 21 7.43 -2.04 0.18
CA TYR A 21 7.29 -0.91 1.09
C TYR A 21 6.90 -1.40 2.47
N ASN A 22 7.53 -0.84 3.49
CA ASN A 22 7.14 -0.99 4.88
C ASN A 22 7.10 0.40 5.52
N ALA A 23 5.89 0.93 5.69
CA ALA A 23 5.64 2.24 6.26
C ALA A 23 5.08 2.11 7.67
N THR A 24 5.66 2.84 8.62
CA THR A 24 5.09 3.16 9.94
C THR A 24 4.83 4.67 10.01
N PRO A 25 4.12 5.19 11.01
CA PRO A 25 3.92 6.63 11.17
C PRO A 25 5.21 7.46 11.08
N ASP A 26 6.32 6.90 11.57
CA ASP A 26 7.61 7.60 11.66
C ASP A 26 8.58 7.34 10.50
N VAL A 27 8.42 6.22 9.77
CA VAL A 27 9.45 5.74 8.84
C VAL A 27 8.81 5.06 7.64
N LEU A 28 9.30 5.40 6.45
CA LEU A 28 9.07 4.65 5.22
C LEU A 28 10.34 3.92 4.81
N ASN A 29 10.26 2.60 4.68
CA ASN A 29 11.34 1.79 4.16
C ASN A 29 10.92 1.19 2.80
N GLU A 30 11.73 1.45 1.77
CA GLU A 30 11.61 0.85 0.44
C GLU A 30 12.70 -0.20 0.26
N ILE A 31 12.37 -1.30 -0.42
CA ILE A 31 13.31 -2.36 -0.77
C ILE A 31 12.97 -2.89 -2.16
N GLU A 32 13.97 -3.01 -3.03
CA GLU A 32 13.84 -3.70 -4.31
C GLU A 32 13.73 -5.21 -4.07
N LEU A 33 12.81 -5.87 -4.79
CA LEU A 33 12.55 -7.31 -4.69
C LEU A 33 12.82 -7.97 -6.05
N ASP A 34 13.44 -9.16 -6.04
CA ASP A 34 13.77 -9.91 -7.26
C ASP A 34 12.52 -10.43 -8.00
N ASP A 35 11.58 -11.03 -7.26
CA ASP A 35 10.40 -11.66 -7.87
C ASP A 35 9.17 -11.56 -6.94
N CYS A 36 8.04 -11.14 -7.51
CA CYS A 36 6.74 -11.26 -6.87
C CYS A 36 5.67 -11.55 -7.91
N LEU A 37 4.76 -12.49 -7.61
CA LEU A 37 3.75 -12.90 -8.57
C LEU A 37 2.60 -11.89 -8.71
N TYR A 38 2.31 -11.13 -7.66
CA TYR A 38 1.19 -10.18 -7.63
C TYR A 38 1.49 -9.01 -6.70
N SER A 39 1.06 -7.81 -7.09
CA SER A 39 1.03 -6.67 -6.18
C SER A 39 0.08 -6.95 -5.00
N ARG A 40 0.48 -6.56 -3.80
CA ARG A 40 -0.30 -6.75 -2.56
C ARG A 40 -0.12 -5.54 -1.66
N ILE A 41 -1.19 -5.12 -0.99
CA ILE A 41 -1.12 -4.16 0.11
C ILE A 41 -1.77 -4.77 1.35
N GLU A 42 -1.11 -4.62 2.49
CA GLU A 42 -1.57 -5.01 3.81
C GLU A 42 -1.52 -3.79 4.72
N ILE A 43 -2.64 -3.48 5.35
CA ILE A 43 -2.80 -2.32 6.23
C ILE A 43 -3.12 -2.81 7.62
N ILE A 44 -2.33 -2.38 8.59
CA ILE A 44 -2.48 -2.70 10.01
C ILE A 44 -2.86 -1.41 10.72
N ALA A 45 -4.10 -1.34 11.20
CA ALA A 45 -4.67 -0.18 11.87
C ALA A 45 -5.71 -0.64 12.91
N ASP A 46 -5.91 0.18 13.95
CA ASP A 46 -6.96 -0.05 14.96
C ASP A 46 -8.37 0.06 14.37
N SER A 47 -8.54 0.97 13.40
CA SER A 47 -9.77 1.12 12.63
C SER A 47 -9.44 1.44 11.19
N ILE A 48 -10.13 0.77 10.27
CA ILE A 48 -10.06 1.02 8.82
C ILE A 48 -11.39 1.62 8.40
N ASP A 49 -11.33 2.75 7.71
CA ASP A 49 -12.52 3.38 7.13
C ASP A 49 -13.06 2.52 5.98
N ASP A 50 -14.35 2.19 5.98
CA ASP A 50 -15.00 1.40 4.92
C ASP A 50 -14.81 2.01 3.52
N LEU A 51 -14.60 3.33 3.45
CA LEU A 51 -14.31 4.03 2.20
C LEU A 51 -12.93 3.64 1.63
N LEU A 52 -11.96 3.28 2.47
CA LEU A 52 -10.64 2.82 2.03
C LEU A 52 -10.74 1.49 1.28
N GLU A 53 -11.54 0.55 1.78
CA GLU A 53 -11.76 -0.71 1.08
C GLU A 53 -12.43 -0.46 -0.27
N CYS A 54 -13.43 0.44 -0.32
CA CYS A 54 -14.06 0.84 -1.58
C CYS A 54 -13.06 1.43 -2.57
N GLN A 55 -12.15 2.31 -2.13
CA GLN A 55 -11.13 2.93 -2.99
C GLN A 55 -10.09 1.93 -3.50
N LEU A 56 -9.64 1.00 -2.65
CA LEU A 56 -8.71 -0.06 -3.06
C LEU A 56 -9.34 -1.00 -4.09
N ARG A 57 -10.63 -1.33 -3.92
CA ARG A 57 -11.38 -2.16 -4.88
C ARG A 57 -11.71 -1.46 -6.19
N ALA A 58 -11.97 -0.15 -6.14
CA ALA A 58 -12.28 0.63 -7.34
C ALA A 58 -11.07 0.79 -8.27
N GLY A 59 -9.86 0.52 -7.77
CA GLY A 59 -8.66 1.07 -8.39
C GLY A 59 -8.61 2.56 -8.08
N ILE A 60 -7.42 3.10 -7.86
CA ILE A 60 -7.23 4.50 -7.52
C ILE A 60 -7.46 5.35 -8.80
N GLU A 61 -8.71 5.44 -9.26
CA GLU A 61 -9.08 6.41 -10.29
C GLU A 61 -8.97 7.80 -9.65
N PRO A 62 -8.13 8.70 -10.20
CA PRO A 62 -8.03 10.06 -9.68
C PRO A 62 -9.38 10.75 -9.86
N GLN A 63 -10.05 11.02 -8.75
CA GLN A 63 -11.20 11.91 -8.72
C GLN A 63 -10.68 13.31 -9.03
N HIS A 64 -10.96 13.79 -10.24
CA HIS A 64 -10.73 15.17 -10.67
C HIS A 64 -11.57 16.15 -9.86
#